data_AF-A0AA95GHL0-F1
#
_entry.id   AF-A0AA95GHL0-F1
#
_cell.length_a   1.000
_cell.length_b   1.000
_cell.length_c   1.000
_cell.angle_alpha   90.00
_cell.angle_beta   90.00
_cell.angle_gamma   90.00
#
_symmetry.space_group_name_H-M   'P 1'
#
loop_
_entity.id
_entity.type
_entity.pdbx_description
1 polymer ?
#
loop_
_entity_poly.entity_id
_entity_poly.type
_entity_poly.pdbx_seq_one_letter_code
_entity_poly.pdbx_strand_id
1 'polypeptide(L)'
;MLRKLDISHLSTDNILQLANSSEECCAGLCHNLHFLAKTLLSLADNKVSEFSLESLCQLGHGLSAIAILLPALMQLQKSAEQQISNIPED
;
A
#
# COMPACT_ATOMS: atom_id res chain seq x y z
N MET A 1 -2.92 1.28 -15.42
CA MET A 1 -1.45 1.26 -15.36
C MET A 1 -1.02 2.54 -14.67
N LEU A 2 -0.41 2.46 -13.47
CA LEU A 2 0.17 3.66 -12.85
C LEU A 2 1.39 4.11 -13.66
N ARG A 3 1.49 5.40 -13.95
CA ARG A 3 2.68 5.98 -14.59
C ARG A 3 3.85 5.87 -13.62
N LYS A 4 5.03 5.46 -14.10
CA LYS A 4 6.25 5.46 -13.30
C LYS A 4 6.51 6.89 -12.85
N LEU A 5 6.61 7.10 -11.54
CA LEU A 5 6.99 8.40 -10.99
C LEU A 5 8.48 8.60 -11.22
N ASP A 6 8.85 9.70 -11.87
CA ASP A 6 10.25 10.09 -12.00
C ASP A 6 10.68 10.79 -10.70
N ILE A 7 11.59 10.15 -9.98
CA ILE A 7 12.11 10.61 -8.70
C ILE A 7 13.59 11.03 -8.80
N SER A 8 14.16 11.10 -10.01
CA SER A 8 15.57 11.43 -10.24
C SER A 8 15.95 12.87 -9.86
N HIS A 9 14.96 13.75 -9.75
CA HIS A 9 15.14 15.15 -9.37
C HIS A 9 15.03 15.41 -7.85
N LEU A 10 14.76 14.38 -7.06
CA LEU A 10 14.63 14.52 -5.61
C LEU A 10 16.01 14.60 -4.94
N SER A 11 16.12 15.39 -3.87
CA SER A 11 17.31 15.38 -3.01
C SER A 11 17.42 14.06 -2.24
N THR A 12 18.62 13.74 -1.75
CA THR A 12 18.87 12.58 -0.89
C THR A 12 17.89 12.49 0.28
N ASP A 13 17.67 13.59 1.02
CA ASP A 13 16.74 13.62 2.15
C ASP A 13 15.30 13.29 1.72
N ASN A 14 14.86 13.83 0.58
CA ASN A 14 13.53 13.55 0.03
C ASN A 14 13.40 12.10 -0.43
N ILE A 15 14.46 11.50 -0.98
CA ILE A 15 14.48 10.09 -1.38
C ILE A 15 14.39 9.19 -0.14
N LEU A 16 15.15 9.50 0.91
CA LEU A 16 15.11 8.77 2.19
C LEU A 16 13.73 8.86 2.85
N GLN A 17 13.16 10.06 2.91
CA GLN A 17 11.81 10.26 3.42
C GLN A 17 10.77 9.51 2.59
N LEU A 18 10.88 9.55 1.26
CA LEU A 18 10.00 8.81 0.37
C LEU A 18 10.09 7.31 0.59
N ALA A 19 11.30 6.76 0.72
CA ALA A 19 11.52 5.34 1.01
C ALA A 19 10.81 4.94 2.31
N ASN A 20 11.10 5.65 3.40
CA ASN A 20 10.51 5.37 4.71
C ASN A 20 8.98 5.50 4.70
N SER A 21 8.44 6.60 4.14
CA SER A 21 6.99 6.78 4.05
C SER A 21 6.32 5.72 3.17
N SER A 22 6.96 5.29 2.07
CA SER A 22 6.41 4.25 1.20
C SER A 22 6.39 2.88 1.87
N GLU A 23 7.40 2.56 2.68
CA GLU A 23 7.49 1.33 3.47
C GLU A 23 6.41 1.31 4.56
N GLU A 24 6.31 2.38 5.34
CA GLU A 24 5.27 2.54 6.37
C GLU A 24 3.86 2.42 5.78
N CYS A 25 3.61 3.06 4.63
CA CYS A 25 2.32 2.96 3.94
C CYS A 25 2.05 1.52 3.47
N CYS A 26 3.04 0.82 2.89
CA CYS A 26 2.90 -0.57 2.50
C CYS A 26 2.53 -1.45 3.71
N ALA A 27 3.25 -1.30 4.82
CA ALA A 27 3.01 -2.05 6.04
C ALA A 27 1.59 -1.78 6.58
N GLY A 28 1.15 -0.52 6.60
CA GLY A 28 -0.20 -0.14 7.01
C GLY A 28 -1.29 -0.75 6.13
N LEU A 29 -1.12 -0.74 4.80
CA LEU A 29 -2.08 -1.35 3.88
C LEU A 29 -2.16 -2.87 4.05
N CYS A 30 -1.02 -3.55 4.19
CA CYS A 30 -0.97 -4.98 4.47
C CYS A 30 -1.63 -5.33 5.81
N HIS A 31 -1.40 -4.52 6.84
CA HIS A 31 -2.06 -4.67 8.14
C HIS A 31 -3.58 -4.54 8.02
N ASN A 32 -4.07 -3.54 7.27
CA ASN A 32 -5.49 -3.33 7.02
C ASN A 32 -6.13 -4.51 6.28
N LEU A 33 -5.44 -5.06 5.26
CA LEU A 33 -5.91 -6.27 4.56
C LEU A 33 -6.01 -7.48 5.50
N HIS A 34 -5.01 -7.66 6.37
CA HIS A 34 -5.02 -8.75 7.35
C HIS A 34 -6.15 -8.60 8.37
N PHE A 35 -6.35 -7.39 8.88
CA PHE A 35 -7.47 -7.07 9.77
C PHE A 35 -8.81 -7.36 9.09
N LEU A 36 -8.98 -6.88 7.85
CA LEU A 36 -10.20 -7.08 7.08
C LEU A 36 -10.49 -8.56 6.82
N ALA A 37 -9.46 -9.35 6.48
CA ALA A 37 -9.59 -10.79 6.32
C ALA A 37 -10.07 -11.47 7.62
N LYS A 38 -9.50 -11.09 8.77
CA LYS A 38 -9.94 -11.57 10.09
C LYS A 38 -11.38 -11.16 10.40
N THR A 39 -11.78 -9.94 10.06
CA THR A 39 -13.15 -9.47 10.24
C THR A 39 -14.13 -10.31 9.42
N LEU A 40 -13.82 -10.55 8.14
CA LEU A 40 -14.67 -11.37 7.26
C LEU A 40 -14.77 -12.82 7.75
N LEU A 41 -13.67 -13.42 8.20
CA LEU A 41 -13.66 -14.75 8.81
C LEU A 41 -14.52 -14.78 10.08
N SER A 42 -14.37 -13.80 10.97
CA SER A 42 -15.17 -13.71 12.20
C SER A 42 -16.66 -13.58 11.90
N LEU A 43 -17.04 -12.79 10.89
CA LEU A 43 -18.44 -12.66 10.48
C LEU A 43 -19.01 -13.97 9.92
N ALA A 44 -18.21 -14.71 9.16
CA ALA A 44 -18.57 -16.04 8.67
C ALA A 44 -18.74 -17.04 9.82
N ASP A 45 -17.82 -17.06 10.79
CA ASP A 45 -17.88 -17.93 11.97
C ASP A 45 -19.11 -17.64 12.84
N ASN A 46 -19.49 -16.37 12.95
CA ASN A 46 -20.69 -15.93 13.66
C ASN A 46 -21.99 -16.07 12.84
N LYS A 47 -21.94 -16.70 11.66
CA LYS A 47 -23.08 -16.92 10.76
C LYS A 47 -23.82 -15.62 10.39
N VAL A 48 -23.10 -14.51 10.30
CA VAL A 48 -23.67 -13.27 9.77
C VAL A 48 -23.98 -13.49 8.29
N SER A 49 -25.26 -13.68 7.99
CA SER A 49 -25.73 -14.10 6.65
C SER A 49 -26.07 -12.92 5.73
N GLU A 50 -26.18 -11.70 6.28
CA GLU A 50 -26.69 -10.55 5.53
C GLU A 50 -25.72 -9.37 5.62
N PHE A 51 -25.19 -9.01 4.47
CA PHE A 51 -24.51 -7.75 4.25
C PHE A 51 -25.41 -6.85 3.41
N SER A 52 -25.48 -5.57 3.73
CA SER A 52 -26.09 -4.61 2.82
C SER A 52 -25.28 -4.54 1.51
N LEU A 53 -25.97 -4.28 0.39
CA LEU A 53 -25.30 -4.04 -0.90
C LEU A 53 -24.30 -2.89 -0.81
N GLU A 54 -24.62 -1.85 -0.03
CA GLU A 54 -23.75 -0.71 0.20
C GLU A 54 -22.44 -1.13 0.89
N SER A 55 -22.53 -1.94 1.96
CA SER A 55 -21.36 -2.44 2.69
C SER A 55 -20.45 -3.28 1.79
N LEU A 56 -21.03 -4.14 0.94
CA LEU A 56 -20.27 -4.95 -0.02
C LEU A 56 -19.62 -4.08 -1.11
N CYS A 57 -20.32 -3.05 -1.58
CA CYS A 57 -19.81 -2.11 -2.57
C CYS A 57 -18.62 -1.31 -2.01
N GLN A 58 -18.75 -0.77 -0.81
CA GLN A 58 -17.69 -0.04 -0.11
C GLN A 58 -16.47 -0.92 0.17
N LEU A 59 -16.70 -2.17 0.59
CA LEU A 59 -15.65 -3.17 0.74
C LEU A 59 -14.89 -3.41 -0.57
N GLY A 60 -15.62 -3.61 -1.67
CA GLY A 60 -15.06 -3.78 -3.00
C GLY A 60 -14.25 -2.58 -3.47
N HIS A 61 -14.75 -1.35 -3.24
CA HIS A 61 -14.02 -0.12 -3.54
C HIS A 61 -12.73 0.00 -2.72
N GLY A 62 -12.79 -0.29 -1.41
CA GLY A 62 -11.62 -0.28 -0.54
C GLY A 62 -10.56 -1.28 -1.00
N LEU A 63 -10.94 -2.53 -1.25
CA LEU A 63 -10.05 -3.57 -1.78
C LEU A 63 -9.44 -3.18 -3.13
N SER A 64 -10.24 -2.62 -4.03
CA SER A 64 -9.77 -2.14 -5.33
C SER A 64 -8.74 -1.02 -5.20
N ALA A 65 -8.97 -0.07 -4.29
CA ALA A 65 -8.02 1.00 -4.02
C ALA A 65 -6.70 0.46 -3.46
N ILE A 66 -6.76 -0.47 -2.50
CA ILE A 66 -5.57 -1.10 -1.93
C ILE A 66 -4.81 -1.89 -3.00
N ALA A 67 -5.51 -2.64 -3.86
CA ALA A 67 -4.90 -3.41 -4.95
C ALA A 67 -4.16 -2.54 -5.98
N ILE A 68 -4.55 -1.27 -6.12
CA ILE A 68 -3.88 -0.28 -6.98
C ILE A 68 -2.72 0.39 -6.24
N LEU A 69 -2.93 0.80 -4.98
CA LEU A 69 -1.96 1.55 -4.19
C LEU A 69 -0.76 0.70 -3.74
N LEU A 70 -0.99 -0.54 -3.31
CA LEU A 70 0.08 -1.38 -2.78
C LEU A 70 1.18 -1.65 -3.82
N PRO A 71 0.89 -2.06 -5.07
CA PRO A 71 1.93 -2.20 -6.09
C PRO A 71 2.61 -0.86 -6.44
N ALA A 72 1.88 0.26 -6.39
CA ALA A 72 2.47 1.58 -6.65
C ALA A 72 3.51 1.95 -5.59
N LEU A 73 3.17 1.75 -4.31
CA LEU A 73 4.06 2.00 -3.19
C LEU A 73 5.29 1.08 -3.23
N MET A 74 5.11 -0.21 -3.56
CA MET A 74 6.23 -1.14 -3.74
C MET A 74 7.17 -0.71 -4.88
N GLN A 75 6.62 -0.19 -5.99
CA GLN A 75 7.44 0.35 -7.08
C GLN A 75 8.20 1.62 -6.69
N LEU A 76 7.56 2.50 -5.92
CA LEU A 76 8.18 3.71 -5.38
C LEU A 76 9.33 3.35 -4.42
N GLN A 77 9.09 2.43 -3.49
CA GLN A 77 10.09 1.96 -2.54
C GLN A 77 11.30 1.38 -3.26
N LYS A 78 11.08 0.46 -4.21
CA LYS A 78 12.16 -0.10 -5.03
C LYS A 78 12.94 0.97 -5.79
N SER A 79 12.26 1.99 -6.31
CA SER A 79 12.92 3.08 -7.04
C SER A 79 13.75 3.96 -6.10
N ALA A 80 13.27 4.21 -4.88
CA ALA A 80 14.00 4.98 -3.88
C ALA A 80 15.24 4.22 -3.37
N GLU A 81 15.11 2.93 -3.04
CA GLU A 81 16.23 2.06 -2.65
C GLU A 81 17.34 2.01 -3.70
N GLN A 82 16.95 1.93 -4.98
CA GLN A 82 17.90 1.98 -6.10
C GLN A 82 18.66 3.31 -6.16
N GLN A 83 17.98 4.44 -5.93
CA GLN A 83 18.66 5.73 -5.93
C GLN A 83 19.57 5.90 -4.72
N ILE A 84 19.14 5.47 -3.53
CA ILE A 84 19.97 5.49 -2.31
C ILE A 84 21.26 4.71 -2.53
N SER A 85 21.17 3.54 -3.17
CA SER A 85 22.35 2.71 -3.49
C SER A 85 23.32 3.36 -4.49
N ASN A 86 22.88 4.38 -5.23
CA ASN A 86 23.71 5.13 -6.18
C ASN A 86 24.28 6.43 -5.58
N ILE A 87 23.98 6.74 -4.32
CA ILE A 87 24.57 7.88 -3.62
C ILE A 87 26.01 7.50 -3.26
N PRO A 88 27.03 8.27 -3.70
CA PRO A 88 28.42 8.01 -3.33
C PRO A 88 28.60 8.02 -1.82
N GLU A 89 29.30 7.03 -1.27
CA GLU A 89 29.82 7.09 0.10
C GLU A 89 30.96 8.13 0.13
N ASP A 90 30.80 9.19 0.91
CA ASP A 90 31.85 10.18 1.21
C ASP A 90 32.97 9.58 2.09
#